data_AF-A0AAI9TSN2-F1
#
_entry.id   AF-A0AAI9TSN2-F1
#
_cell.length_a   1.000
_cell.length_b   1.000
_cell.length_c   1.000
_cell.angle_alpha   90.00
_cell.angle_beta   90.00
_cell.angle_gamma   90.00
#
_symmetry.space_group_name_H-M   'P 1'
#
loop_
_entity.id
_entity.type
_entity.pdbx_description
1 polymer ?
#
loop_
_entity_poly.entity_id
_entity_poly.type
_entity_poly.pdbx_seq_one_letter_code
_entity_poly.pdbx_strand_id
1 'polypeptide(L)'
;MRNPPALRKERRSECLSHGRKVQAAVSDNQLFFFFGLIPTFEHQQSTNTTSIAMSDTEMANSAPAAGSKTERLPITVSKPTPYTFDLGHLLVNDPNPLELPADQKLNDSLKATARDGVQVLLNQLLTTCEIKTSVSDGVLLTLPAPNIHLPRHKPLPIPKAPTKWELFARKKGIGKFSQKPGAAGQDKERRKKLTYDEASGEWVPRWGYKGKNKDDENQWLVEVDEKKWKKEAEANAEGGNIRGVSRTERKERIKRNERKQRSNEKRSNPARAK
;
A
#
# COMPACT_ATOMS: atom_id res chain seq x y z
N MET A 1 -27.89 -59.06 -0.19
CA MET A 1 -27.33 -57.89 0.52
C MET A 1 -26.68 -56.95 -0.48
N ARG A 2 -27.38 -55.90 -0.95
CA ARG A 2 -26.78 -54.71 -1.61
C ARG A 2 -27.77 -53.55 -1.43
N ASN A 3 -27.34 -52.54 -0.67
CA ASN A 3 -28.10 -51.32 -0.33
C ASN A 3 -28.20 -50.35 -1.54
N PRO A 4 -29.28 -49.56 -1.65
CA PRO A 4 -29.35 -48.42 -2.57
C PRO A 4 -28.78 -47.13 -1.96
N PRO A 5 -28.34 -46.14 -2.77
CA PRO A 5 -27.79 -44.89 -2.26
C PRO A 5 -28.86 -43.87 -1.88
N ALA A 6 -28.72 -43.30 -0.68
CA ALA A 6 -29.59 -42.27 -0.10
C ALA A 6 -29.36 -40.88 -0.73
N LEU A 7 -30.45 -40.25 -1.17
CA LEU A 7 -30.55 -38.84 -1.55
C LEU A 7 -30.48 -37.96 -0.29
N ARG A 8 -29.37 -37.23 -0.09
CA ARG A 8 -29.24 -36.21 0.97
C ARG A 8 -29.60 -34.83 0.41
N LYS A 9 -30.84 -34.40 0.65
CA LYS A 9 -31.28 -33.00 0.48
C LYS A 9 -30.71 -32.16 1.63
N GLU A 10 -29.67 -31.38 1.38
CA GLU A 10 -29.26 -30.30 2.29
C GLU A 10 -30.18 -29.08 2.10
N ARG A 11 -31.00 -28.80 3.12
CA ARG A 11 -31.63 -27.49 3.31
C ARG A 11 -30.57 -26.56 3.87
N ARG A 12 -30.22 -25.49 3.14
CA ARG A 12 -29.52 -24.35 3.72
C ARG A 12 -30.55 -23.27 4.04
N SER A 13 -30.66 -23.01 5.33
CA SER A 13 -31.42 -21.95 5.99
C SER A 13 -30.90 -20.57 5.57
N GLU A 14 -31.82 -19.70 5.15
CA GLU A 14 -31.61 -18.26 5.00
C GLU A 14 -31.51 -17.61 6.39
N CYS A 15 -30.39 -16.92 6.64
CA CYS A 15 -30.28 -15.98 7.76
C CYS A 15 -30.44 -14.56 7.21
N LEU A 16 -31.59 -13.95 7.49
CA LEU A 16 -31.84 -12.52 7.33
C LEU A 16 -31.02 -11.74 8.37
N SER A 17 -30.11 -10.87 7.91
CA SER A 17 -29.50 -9.83 8.75
C SER A 17 -29.72 -8.44 8.15
N HIS A 18 -30.74 -7.79 8.70
CA HIS A 18 -30.97 -6.35 8.88
C HIS A 18 -29.85 -5.40 8.40
N GLY A 19 -30.06 -4.77 7.23
CA GLY A 19 -29.29 -3.62 6.79
C GLY A 19 -29.80 -2.33 7.45
N ARG A 20 -29.02 -1.76 8.38
CA ARG A 20 -29.19 -0.39 8.88
C ARG A 20 -28.79 0.60 7.78
N LYS A 21 -29.72 1.47 7.39
CA LYS A 21 -29.47 2.67 6.58
C LYS A 21 -28.61 3.64 7.40
N VAL A 22 -27.49 4.09 6.84
CA VAL A 22 -26.75 5.26 7.34
C VAL A 22 -26.96 6.38 6.33
N GLN A 23 -27.65 7.43 6.79
CA GLN A 23 -27.79 8.73 6.13
C GLN A 23 -26.41 9.38 6.02
N ALA A 24 -26.02 9.75 4.81
CA ALA A 24 -24.92 10.69 4.58
C ALA A 24 -25.52 12.12 4.61
N ALA A 25 -25.15 12.88 5.63
CA ALA A 25 -25.40 14.31 5.69
C ALA A 25 -24.43 15.03 4.74
N VAL A 26 -24.99 15.85 3.85
CA VAL A 26 -24.28 16.80 3.01
C VAL A 26 -24.02 18.04 3.87
N SER A 27 -22.74 18.40 4.05
CA SER A 27 -22.36 19.70 4.62
C SER A 27 -21.78 20.57 3.51
N ASP A 28 -22.48 21.66 3.23
CA ASP A 28 -22.06 22.74 2.36
C ASP A 28 -20.79 23.41 2.90
N ASN A 29 -19.75 23.50 2.07
CA ASN A 29 -18.53 24.24 2.38
C ASN A 29 -18.48 25.46 1.47
N GLN A 30 -18.92 26.61 2.00
CA GLN A 30 -18.85 27.90 1.30
C GLN A 30 -17.41 28.38 1.17
N LEU A 31 -17.06 28.77 -0.05
CA LEU A 31 -15.88 29.56 -0.39
C LEU A 31 -15.94 30.93 0.30
N PHE A 32 -14.93 31.28 1.08
CA PHE A 32 -14.59 32.67 1.36
C PHE A 32 -13.40 33.09 0.49
N PHE A 33 -13.68 34.00 -0.44
CA PHE A 33 -12.69 34.80 -1.15
C PHE A 33 -12.16 35.89 -0.21
N PHE A 34 -10.84 35.97 -0.03
CA PHE A 34 -10.19 37.17 0.48
C PHE A 34 -9.13 37.63 -0.54
N PHE A 35 -9.43 38.73 -1.22
CA PHE A 35 -8.51 39.50 -2.02
C PHE A 35 -7.69 40.43 -1.09
N GLY A 36 -6.42 40.62 -1.43
CA GLY A 36 -5.38 41.07 -0.51
C GLY A 36 -5.22 42.57 -0.28
N LEU A 37 -4.20 42.91 0.50
CA LEU A 37 -3.42 44.14 0.38
C LEU A 37 -2.08 44.00 1.13
N ILE A 38 -0.98 44.31 0.44
CA ILE A 38 0.38 44.46 0.99
C ILE A 38 0.51 45.90 1.49
N PRO A 39 1.25 46.14 2.59
CA PRO A 39 2.38 47.05 2.45
C PRO A 39 3.65 46.57 3.16
N THR A 40 4.76 46.87 2.50
CA THR A 40 6.15 46.89 2.95
C THR A 40 6.35 47.92 4.07
N PHE A 41 7.10 47.58 5.12
CA PHE A 41 7.84 48.58 5.89
C PHE A 41 9.13 48.01 6.51
N GLU A 42 10.09 48.92 6.62
CA GLU A 42 11.53 48.74 6.61
C GLU A 42 12.15 49.22 7.95
N HIS A 43 13.30 48.64 8.30
CA HIS A 43 14.35 49.11 9.24
C HIS A 43 14.00 49.31 10.74
N GLN A 44 14.62 48.54 11.63
CA GLN A 44 15.89 48.93 12.30
C GLN A 44 16.34 47.88 13.33
N GLN A 45 17.64 47.63 13.34
CA GLN A 45 18.37 46.93 14.38
C GLN A 45 18.60 47.88 15.57
N SER A 46 18.50 47.36 16.80
CA SER A 46 19.26 47.91 17.92
C SER A 46 19.65 46.79 18.87
N THR A 47 20.95 46.62 19.02
CA THR A 47 21.66 45.83 20.03
C THR A 47 21.44 46.43 21.42
N ASN A 48 21.20 45.59 22.43
CA ASN A 48 21.53 45.93 23.81
C ASN A 48 22.24 44.75 24.47
N THR A 49 23.57 44.87 24.46
CA THR A 49 24.49 44.22 25.39
C THR A 49 24.39 44.94 26.72
N THR A 50 24.02 44.23 27.78
CA THR A 50 24.34 44.62 29.16
C THR A 50 24.83 43.40 29.91
N SER A 51 26.15 43.37 30.08
CA SER A 51 26.86 42.64 31.12
C SER A 51 26.43 43.10 32.51
N ILE A 52 26.21 42.18 33.44
CA ILE A 52 26.57 42.35 34.86
C ILE A 52 26.86 40.96 35.44
N ALA A 53 27.96 40.92 36.17
CA ALA A 53 28.57 39.76 36.79
C ALA A 53 27.89 39.35 38.11
N MET A 54 28.07 38.07 38.44
CA MET A 54 28.29 37.46 39.76
C MET A 54 27.75 38.17 41.01
N SER A 55 26.91 37.45 41.76
CA SER A 55 27.07 37.34 43.22
C SER A 55 26.39 36.08 43.73
N ASP A 56 27.19 35.23 44.37
CA ASP A 56 26.75 34.13 45.21
C ASP A 56 25.81 34.62 46.31
N THR A 57 24.75 33.85 46.59
CA THR A 57 24.03 33.96 47.85
C THR A 57 23.58 32.56 48.26
N GLU A 58 24.42 31.96 49.09
CA GLU A 58 24.02 30.89 49.99
C GLU A 58 22.89 31.41 50.89
N MET A 59 21.73 30.76 50.86
CA MET A 59 20.81 30.76 52.00
C MET A 59 20.22 29.36 52.16
N ALA A 60 20.67 28.69 53.21
CA ALA A 60 20.01 27.56 53.81
C ALA A 60 18.60 27.98 54.30
N ASN A 61 17.64 27.06 54.21
CA ASN A 61 16.91 26.49 55.35
C ASN A 61 15.45 26.11 55.00
N SER A 62 14.98 25.08 55.72
CA SER A 62 13.60 24.60 55.87
C SER A 62 13.01 23.68 54.80
N ALA A 63 13.28 22.39 55.00
CA ALA A 63 12.39 21.31 54.59
C ALA A 63 11.02 21.41 55.26
N PRO A 64 9.92 21.02 54.59
CA PRO A 64 8.78 20.42 55.25
C PRO A 64 8.91 18.89 55.18
N ALA A 65 8.80 18.25 56.34
CA ALA A 65 8.75 16.81 56.50
C ALA A 65 7.60 16.20 55.68
N ALA A 66 7.94 15.27 54.77
CA ALA A 66 7.01 14.37 54.12
C ALA A 66 7.61 12.95 54.15
N GLY A 67 6.81 11.98 54.58
CA GLY A 67 7.23 10.64 54.99
C GLY A 67 8.19 9.92 54.03
N SER A 68 9.06 9.10 54.63
CA SER A 68 10.08 8.27 53.99
C SER A 68 9.50 7.33 52.93
N LYS A 69 9.33 7.84 51.71
CA LYS A 69 9.29 7.02 50.51
C LYS A 69 10.69 6.47 50.34
N THR A 70 10.83 5.15 50.30
CA THR A 70 12.06 4.45 49.93
C THR A 70 12.77 5.20 48.80
N GLU A 71 14.01 5.62 49.05
CA GLU A 71 14.81 6.37 48.07
C GLU A 71 14.85 5.58 46.76
N ARG A 72 14.42 6.22 45.68
CA ARG A 72 14.38 5.59 44.36
C ARG A 72 15.82 5.39 43.90
N LEU A 73 16.16 4.16 43.54
CA LEU A 73 17.45 3.84 42.92
C LEU A 73 17.68 4.74 41.69
N PRO A 74 18.94 5.13 41.42
CA PRO A 74 19.24 6.02 40.31
C PRO A 74 18.96 5.31 38.98
N ILE A 75 18.15 5.96 38.13
CA ILE A 75 17.79 5.48 36.79
C ILE A 75 18.57 6.18 35.68
N THR A 76 19.34 7.22 36.00
CA THR A 76 20.14 7.99 35.04
C THR A 76 21.58 7.50 35.03
N VAL A 77 22.18 7.47 33.85
CA VAL A 77 23.59 7.13 33.65
C VAL A 77 24.23 8.31 32.92
N SER A 78 25.34 8.82 33.47
CA SER A 78 26.09 9.92 32.91
C SER A 78 27.49 9.44 32.51
N LYS A 79 27.84 9.60 31.23
CA LYS A 79 29.17 9.30 30.69
C LYS A 79 29.73 10.51 29.94
N PRO A 80 31.05 10.61 29.73
CA PRO A 80 31.68 11.76 29.08
C PRO A 80 31.16 12.02 27.66
N THR A 81 31.01 10.96 26.86
CA THR A 81 30.39 11.08 25.52
C THR A 81 28.96 10.56 25.55
N PRO A 82 28.00 11.28 24.93
CA PRO A 82 26.59 10.91 24.97
C PRO A 82 26.32 9.67 24.13
N TYR A 83 25.32 8.90 24.55
CA TYR A 83 24.81 7.75 23.80
C TYR A 83 24.13 8.19 22.50
N THR A 84 24.25 7.37 21.47
CA THR A 84 23.48 7.52 20.22
C THR A 84 22.48 6.37 20.09
N PHE A 85 21.33 6.63 19.47
CA PHE A 85 20.22 5.67 19.43
C PHE A 85 19.74 5.43 18.01
N ASP A 86 19.37 4.19 17.73
CA ASP A 86 18.51 3.83 16.60
C ASP A 86 17.33 3.02 17.15
N LEU A 87 16.29 3.73 17.56
CA LEU A 87 15.11 3.13 18.20
C LEU A 87 14.32 2.23 17.24
N GLY A 88 14.43 2.43 15.92
CA GLY A 88 13.79 1.55 14.94
C GLY A 88 14.38 0.13 14.93
N HIS A 89 15.66 0.00 15.33
CA HIS A 89 16.32 -1.30 15.54
C HIS A 89 16.49 -1.66 17.02
N LEU A 90 15.88 -0.90 17.95
CA LEU A 90 16.06 -1.05 19.39
C LEU A 90 17.55 -1.06 19.80
N LEU A 91 18.34 -0.20 19.15
CA LEU A 91 19.78 -0.17 19.25
C LEU A 91 20.24 1.07 20.02
N VAL A 92 21.25 0.88 20.87
CA VAL A 92 22.01 1.93 21.54
C VAL A 92 23.48 1.74 21.24
N ASN A 93 24.18 2.82 20.86
CA ASN A 93 25.64 2.80 20.74
C ASN A 93 26.24 3.61 21.89
N ASP A 94 27.15 2.97 22.61
CA ASP A 94 28.04 3.62 23.58
C ASP A 94 29.38 3.89 22.89
N PRO A 95 29.71 5.15 22.53
CA PRO A 95 31.00 5.48 21.93
C PRO A 95 32.13 5.61 22.97
N ASN A 96 31.83 5.49 24.26
CA ASN A 96 32.86 5.55 25.30
C ASN A 96 33.76 4.30 25.25
N PRO A 97 35.05 4.41 25.60
CA PRO A 97 35.94 3.26 25.71
C PRO A 97 35.38 2.20 26.67
N LEU A 98 35.55 0.93 26.31
CA LEU A 98 35.10 -0.18 27.12
C LEU A 98 35.98 -0.33 28.37
N GLU A 99 35.39 -0.14 29.55
CA GLU A 99 36.09 -0.25 30.83
C GLU A 99 36.25 -1.72 31.23
N LEU A 100 37.47 -2.26 31.05
CA LEU A 100 37.83 -3.63 31.44
C LEU A 100 39.00 -3.60 32.44
N PRO A 101 38.73 -3.30 33.73
CA PRO A 101 39.77 -3.33 34.76
C PRO A 101 40.29 -4.76 34.96
N ALA A 102 41.61 -4.93 35.00
CA ALA A 102 42.25 -6.24 35.16
C ALA A 102 41.92 -6.91 36.50
N ASP A 103 41.55 -6.12 37.51
CA ASP A 103 41.27 -6.57 38.88
C ASP A 103 39.85 -7.17 39.05
N GLN A 104 38.97 -7.03 38.05
CA GLN A 104 37.59 -7.52 38.11
C GLN A 104 37.37 -8.70 37.16
N LYS A 105 36.33 -9.50 37.45
CA LYS A 105 35.90 -10.54 36.52
C LYS A 105 35.34 -9.88 35.27
N LEU A 106 35.81 -10.32 34.11
CA LEU A 106 35.39 -9.84 32.79
C LEU A 106 33.86 -9.73 32.65
N ASN A 107 33.13 -10.76 33.07
CA ASN A 107 31.67 -10.79 32.95
C ASN A 107 30.98 -9.71 33.81
N ASP A 108 31.56 -9.33 34.94
CA ASP A 108 30.96 -8.33 35.83
C ASP A 108 31.12 -6.92 35.23
N SER A 109 32.29 -6.61 34.65
CA SER A 109 32.53 -5.34 33.94
C SER A 109 31.69 -5.20 32.66
N LEU A 110 31.56 -6.29 31.88
CA LEU A 110 30.68 -6.33 30.71
C LEU A 110 29.21 -6.17 31.10
N LYS A 111 28.76 -6.83 32.18
CA LYS A 111 27.40 -6.71 32.68
C LYS A 111 27.10 -5.31 33.20
N ALA A 112 28.05 -4.67 33.88
CA ALA A 112 27.91 -3.28 34.34
C ALA A 112 27.73 -2.33 33.14
N THR A 113 28.58 -2.44 32.11
CA THR A 113 28.48 -1.62 30.90
C THR A 113 27.18 -1.89 30.13
N ALA A 114 26.76 -3.15 30.00
CA ALA A 114 25.52 -3.51 29.33
C ALA A 114 24.29 -3.01 30.09
N ARG A 115 24.30 -3.08 31.43
CA ARG A 115 23.24 -2.53 32.28
C ARG A 115 23.07 -1.03 32.04
N ASP A 116 24.18 -0.30 31.99
CA ASP A 116 24.19 1.14 31.72
C ASP A 116 23.56 1.47 30.37
N GLY A 117 24.01 0.79 29.31
CA GLY A 117 23.47 0.99 27.96
C GLY A 117 21.98 0.67 27.85
N VAL A 118 21.53 -0.46 28.42
CA VAL A 118 20.12 -0.87 28.40
C VAL A 118 19.25 0.08 29.23
N GLN A 119 19.76 0.59 30.37
CA GLN A 119 19.03 1.57 31.18
C GLN A 119 18.73 2.83 30.36
N VAL A 120 19.73 3.35 29.66
CA VAL A 120 19.54 4.55 28.82
C VAL A 120 18.64 4.25 27.61
N LEU A 121 18.78 3.09 26.97
CA LEU A 121 17.89 2.66 25.89
C LEU A 121 16.43 2.62 26.33
N LEU A 122 16.16 2.01 27.49
CA LEU A 122 14.80 1.90 28.03
C LEU A 122 14.24 3.27 28.41
N ASN A 123 15.06 4.13 29.02
CA ASN A 123 14.67 5.51 29.33
C ASN A 123 14.26 6.26 28.05
N GLN A 124 15.05 6.13 26.99
CA GLN A 124 14.77 6.78 25.71
C GLN A 124 13.49 6.22 25.07
N LEU A 125 13.29 4.90 25.06
CA LEU A 125 12.09 4.27 24.51
C LEU A 125 10.81 4.72 25.24
N LEU A 126 10.83 4.74 26.57
CA LEU A 126 9.64 5.09 27.36
C LEU A 126 9.36 6.59 27.39
N THR A 127 10.38 7.42 27.17
CA THR A 127 10.25 8.89 27.18
C THR A 127 9.88 9.45 25.81
N THR A 128 10.43 8.89 24.72
CA THR A 128 10.31 9.49 23.38
C THR A 128 9.34 8.79 22.45
N CYS A 129 9.05 7.49 22.66
CA CYS A 129 8.10 6.77 21.81
C CYS A 129 6.66 6.97 22.30
N GLU A 130 5.72 7.10 21.36
CA GLU A 130 4.30 7.21 21.69
C GLU A 130 3.74 5.88 22.20
N ILE A 131 3.13 5.91 23.38
CA ILE A 131 2.50 4.75 24.01
C ILE A 131 1.06 4.64 23.52
N LYS A 132 0.74 3.55 22.82
CA LYS A 132 -0.63 3.21 22.40
C LYS A 132 -1.17 2.11 23.29
N THR A 133 -2.30 2.38 23.94
CA THR A 133 -3.02 1.40 24.74
C THR A 133 -4.26 0.95 23.99
N SER A 134 -4.37 -0.35 23.69
CA SER A 134 -5.59 -0.94 23.13
C SER A 134 -6.11 -2.03 24.04
N VAL A 135 -7.44 -2.20 24.08
CA VAL A 135 -8.09 -3.17 24.96
C VAL A 135 -7.77 -4.61 24.53
N SER A 136 -7.53 -4.85 23.24
CA SER A 136 -7.22 -6.18 22.70
C SER A 136 -5.72 -6.51 22.69
N ASP A 137 -4.86 -5.55 22.36
CA ASP A 137 -3.45 -5.81 22.03
C ASP A 137 -2.49 -5.36 23.15
N GLY A 138 -2.98 -4.73 24.21
CA GLY A 138 -2.20 -4.28 25.36
C GLY A 138 -1.52 -2.92 25.17
N VAL A 139 -0.38 -2.74 25.84
CA VAL A 139 0.43 -1.51 25.83
C VAL A 139 1.56 -1.65 24.83
N LEU A 140 1.53 -0.85 23.76
CA LEU A 140 2.48 -0.91 22.65
C LEU A 140 3.20 0.42 22.48
N LEU A 141 4.48 0.39 22.12
CA LEU A 141 5.25 1.58 21.77
C LEU A 141 5.27 1.75 20.25
N THR A 142 5.01 2.97 19.77
CA THR A 142 5.20 3.32 18.36
C THR A 142 6.66 3.68 18.13
N LEU A 143 7.40 2.81 17.44
CA LEU A 143 8.80 3.04 17.11
C LEU A 143 8.95 3.94 15.88
N PRO A 144 9.98 4.81 15.83
CA PRO A 144 10.31 5.58 14.65
C PRO A 144 10.86 4.68 13.53
N ALA A 145 10.95 5.22 12.32
CA ALA A 145 11.57 4.52 11.20
C ALA A 145 13.06 4.23 11.51
N PRO A 146 13.59 3.06 11.11
CA PRO A 146 14.98 2.71 11.38
C PRO A 146 15.96 3.66 10.68
N ASN A 147 16.98 4.14 11.40
CA ASN A 147 17.96 5.09 10.90
C ASN A 147 19.10 4.37 10.14
N ILE A 148 19.54 3.20 10.63
CA ILE A 148 20.61 2.45 9.99
C ILE A 148 20.11 1.82 8.69
N HIS A 149 20.63 2.28 7.55
CA HIS A 149 20.30 1.71 6.24
C HIS A 149 21.01 0.37 6.02
N LEU A 150 20.23 -0.72 6.14
CA LEU A 150 20.72 -2.07 5.85
C LEU A 150 20.60 -2.42 4.36
N PRO A 151 21.55 -3.19 3.79
CA PRO A 151 21.47 -3.62 2.41
C PRO A 151 20.26 -4.55 2.20
N ARG A 152 19.56 -4.35 1.08
CA ARG A 152 18.43 -5.20 0.70
C ARG A 152 18.92 -6.57 0.21
N HIS A 153 18.20 -7.62 0.58
CA HIS A 153 18.44 -8.97 0.02
C HIS A 153 18.11 -9.05 -1.47
N LYS A 154 17.02 -8.40 -1.91
CA LYS A 154 16.59 -8.40 -3.32
C LYS A 154 16.70 -7.00 -3.92
N PRO A 155 17.07 -6.89 -5.21
CA PRO A 155 17.04 -5.62 -5.90
C PRO A 155 15.63 -5.04 -5.89
N LEU A 156 15.52 -3.74 -6.14
CA LEU A 156 14.22 -3.12 -6.33
C LEU A 156 13.49 -3.82 -7.49
N PRO A 157 12.18 -4.04 -7.36
CA PRO A 157 11.41 -4.65 -8.44
C PRO A 157 11.56 -3.77 -9.69
N ILE A 158 12.10 -4.35 -10.76
CA ILE A 158 12.33 -3.64 -12.01
C ILE A 158 10.96 -3.18 -12.54
N PRO A 159 10.77 -1.88 -12.84
CA PRO A 159 9.50 -1.41 -13.39
C PRO A 159 9.20 -2.17 -14.67
N LYS A 160 7.94 -2.57 -14.84
CA LYS A 160 7.52 -3.33 -16.03
C LYS A 160 7.82 -2.52 -17.29
N ALA A 161 8.59 -3.10 -18.20
CA ALA A 161 8.87 -2.45 -19.47
C ALA A 161 7.56 -2.18 -20.23
N PRO A 162 7.42 -1.00 -20.87
CA PRO A 162 6.19 -0.64 -21.56
C PRO A 162 5.94 -1.60 -22.73
N THR A 163 4.71 -2.08 -22.86
CA THR A 163 4.32 -2.92 -23.99
C THR A 163 4.27 -2.10 -25.29
N LYS A 164 4.40 -2.74 -26.46
CA LYS A 164 4.30 -2.05 -27.76
C LYS A 164 2.97 -1.30 -27.93
N TRP A 165 1.88 -1.84 -27.37
CA TRP A 165 0.59 -1.18 -27.36
C TRP A 165 0.60 0.07 -26.46
N GLU A 166 1.24 0.03 -25.30
CA GLU A 166 1.36 1.21 -24.43
C GLU A 166 2.23 2.29 -25.04
N LEU A 167 3.31 1.93 -25.75
CA LEU A 167 4.10 2.88 -26.52
C LEU A 167 3.26 3.57 -27.60
N PHE A 168 2.45 2.80 -28.33
CA PHE A 168 1.53 3.34 -29.33
C PHE A 168 0.42 4.19 -28.70
N ALA A 169 -0.19 3.72 -27.62
CA ALA A 169 -1.26 4.41 -26.92
C ALA A 169 -0.77 5.72 -26.29
N ARG A 170 0.48 5.76 -25.79
CA ARG A 170 1.13 6.99 -25.31
C ARG A 170 1.40 7.96 -26.45
N LYS A 171 1.90 7.48 -27.59
CA LYS A 171 2.15 8.33 -28.77
C LYS A 171 0.87 8.93 -29.36
N LYS A 172 -0.22 8.15 -29.38
CA LYS A 172 -1.52 8.56 -29.94
C LYS A 172 -2.46 9.19 -28.90
N GLY A 173 -2.11 9.20 -27.63
CA GLY A 173 -2.95 9.72 -26.55
C GLY A 173 -4.28 8.96 -26.41
N ILE A 174 -4.23 7.62 -26.36
CA ILE A 174 -5.41 6.76 -26.25
C ILE A 174 -5.68 6.38 -24.79
N GLY A 175 -6.94 6.53 -24.35
CA GLY A 175 -7.42 6.08 -23.04
C GLY A 175 -6.66 6.72 -21.88
N LYS A 176 -6.09 5.90 -20.99
CA LYS A 176 -5.35 6.35 -19.80
C LYS A 176 -4.13 7.25 -20.09
N PHE A 177 -3.65 7.30 -21.34
CA PHE A 177 -2.52 8.12 -21.76
C PHE A 177 -2.95 9.37 -22.55
N SER A 178 -4.24 9.61 -22.70
CA SER A 178 -4.74 10.83 -23.33
C SER A 178 -4.61 12.02 -22.38
N GLN A 179 -4.23 13.17 -22.91
CA GLN A 179 -4.22 14.43 -22.16
C GLN A 179 -5.62 15.05 -22.03
N LYS A 180 -6.63 14.48 -22.71
CA LYS A 180 -8.01 14.98 -22.63
C LYS A 180 -8.60 14.64 -21.25
N PRO A 181 -9.11 15.63 -20.48
CA PRO A 181 -9.79 15.35 -19.23
C PRO A 181 -11.02 14.47 -19.50
N GLY A 182 -11.20 13.42 -18.71
CA GLY A 182 -12.29 12.45 -18.86
C GLY A 182 -12.05 11.28 -19.82
N ALA A 183 -11.04 11.33 -20.71
CA ALA A 183 -10.75 10.22 -21.64
C ALA A 183 -10.31 8.92 -20.92
N ALA A 184 -9.63 9.04 -19.77
CA ALA A 184 -9.32 7.90 -18.91
C ALA A 184 -10.58 7.29 -18.27
N GLY A 185 -11.57 8.13 -17.93
CA GLY A 185 -12.88 7.70 -17.44
C GLY A 185 -13.63 6.91 -18.51
N GLN A 186 -13.74 7.44 -19.73
CA GLN A 186 -14.43 6.78 -20.84
C GLN A 186 -13.81 5.41 -21.21
N ASP A 187 -12.48 5.28 -21.21
CA ASP A 187 -11.83 3.96 -21.43
C ASP A 187 -12.11 2.98 -20.29
N LYS A 188 -12.20 3.46 -19.04
CA LYS A 188 -12.59 2.65 -17.88
C LYS A 188 -14.04 2.18 -17.99
N GLU A 189 -14.94 3.04 -18.46
CA GLU A 189 -16.35 2.70 -18.67
C GLU A 189 -16.53 1.68 -19.78
N ARG A 190 -15.84 1.84 -20.91
CA ARG A 190 -15.85 0.85 -22.00
C ARG A 190 -15.35 -0.53 -21.58
N ARG A 191 -14.51 -0.60 -20.54
CA ARG A 191 -13.97 -1.86 -20.00
C ARG A 191 -14.84 -2.48 -18.91
N LYS A 192 -15.94 -1.84 -18.51
CA LYS A 192 -16.88 -2.41 -17.53
C LYS A 192 -17.43 -3.75 -18.02
N LYS A 193 -17.70 -4.64 -17.07
CA LYS A 193 -18.15 -6.01 -17.34
C LYS A 193 -19.60 -6.08 -17.81
N LEU A 194 -20.48 -5.24 -17.27
CA LEU A 194 -21.90 -5.23 -17.59
C LEU A 194 -22.17 -4.32 -18.79
N THR A 195 -23.04 -4.77 -19.68
CA THR A 195 -23.53 -3.99 -20.82
C THR A 195 -25.03 -4.16 -20.87
N TYR A 196 -25.75 -3.05 -21.02
CA TYR A 196 -27.20 -3.09 -21.13
C TYR A 196 -27.60 -3.70 -22.47
N ASP A 197 -28.55 -4.62 -22.45
CA ASP A 197 -29.08 -5.24 -23.65
C ASP A 197 -30.51 -4.74 -23.90
N GLU A 198 -30.70 -3.95 -24.95
CA GLU A 198 -31.95 -3.24 -25.24
C GLU A 198 -33.11 -4.17 -25.56
N ALA A 199 -32.83 -5.37 -26.10
CA ALA A 199 -33.84 -6.35 -26.48
C ALA A 199 -34.43 -7.09 -25.25
N SER A 200 -33.59 -7.40 -24.26
CA SER A 200 -34.00 -8.08 -23.03
C SER A 200 -34.32 -7.14 -21.87
N GLY A 201 -33.89 -5.87 -21.96
CA GLY A 201 -34.03 -4.88 -20.90
C GLY A 201 -33.14 -5.16 -19.68
N GLU A 202 -32.21 -6.13 -19.77
CA GLU A 202 -31.39 -6.61 -18.66
C GLU A 202 -29.90 -6.21 -18.81
N TRP A 203 -29.20 -6.16 -17.68
CA TRP A 203 -27.74 -5.96 -17.65
C TRP A 203 -27.01 -7.28 -17.86
N VAL A 204 -26.61 -7.54 -19.10
CA VAL A 204 -25.91 -8.78 -19.47
C VAL A 204 -24.40 -8.58 -19.36
N PRO A 205 -23.64 -9.57 -18.83
CA PRO A 205 -22.18 -9.50 -18.84
C PRO A 205 -21.65 -9.53 -20.29
N ARG A 206 -20.73 -8.62 -20.61
CA ARG A 206 -20.00 -8.59 -21.89
C ARG A 206 -19.15 -9.85 -22.10
N TRP A 207 -18.60 -10.41 -21.02
CA TRP A 207 -17.80 -11.64 -21.03
C TRP A 207 -18.05 -12.44 -19.73
N GLY A 208 -17.88 -13.76 -19.80
CA GLY A 208 -18.14 -14.68 -18.68
C GLY A 208 -19.34 -15.59 -18.93
N TYR A 209 -20.05 -15.96 -17.86
CA TYR A 209 -21.25 -16.80 -17.94
C TYR A 209 -22.35 -16.07 -18.73
N LYS A 210 -22.96 -16.77 -19.70
CA LYS A 210 -23.95 -16.22 -20.65
C LYS A 210 -23.55 -14.86 -21.24
N GLY A 211 -22.26 -14.68 -21.51
CA GLY A 211 -21.76 -13.39 -21.96
C GLY A 211 -22.13 -13.07 -23.41
N LYS A 212 -22.41 -11.79 -23.70
CA LYS A 212 -22.84 -11.29 -25.03
C LYS A 212 -21.90 -11.68 -26.19
N ASN A 213 -20.63 -11.94 -25.92
CA ASN A 213 -19.67 -12.42 -26.94
C ASN A 213 -20.02 -13.77 -27.60
N LYS A 214 -20.93 -14.57 -27.02
CA LYS A 214 -21.36 -15.88 -27.52
C LYS A 214 -22.82 -15.91 -27.98
N ASP A 215 -23.46 -14.75 -28.06
CA ASP A 215 -24.88 -14.65 -28.41
C ASP A 215 -25.15 -15.23 -29.81
N ASP A 216 -24.29 -14.89 -30.79
CA ASP A 216 -24.31 -15.45 -32.16
C ASP A 216 -24.25 -17.00 -32.22
N GLU A 217 -23.68 -17.65 -31.21
CA GLU A 217 -23.56 -19.12 -31.15
C GLU A 217 -24.83 -19.80 -30.59
N ASN A 218 -25.60 -19.08 -29.77
CA ASN A 218 -26.79 -19.59 -29.10
C ASN A 218 -28.09 -19.28 -29.87
N GLN A 219 -28.02 -18.47 -30.93
CA GLN A 219 -29.19 -18.11 -31.73
C GLN A 219 -29.73 -19.31 -32.52
N TRP A 220 -31.04 -19.52 -32.40
CA TRP A 220 -31.78 -20.61 -33.04
C TRP A 220 -31.72 -20.54 -34.58
N LEU A 221 -31.71 -19.34 -35.15
CA LEU A 221 -31.56 -19.07 -36.57
C LEU A 221 -30.40 -18.09 -36.82
N VAL A 222 -29.50 -18.43 -37.74
CA VAL A 222 -28.41 -17.54 -38.18
C VAL A 222 -28.69 -17.18 -39.62
N GLU A 223 -29.01 -15.91 -39.89
CA GLU A 223 -29.23 -15.41 -41.23
C GLU A 223 -27.90 -15.34 -41.99
N VAL A 224 -27.85 -16.01 -43.15
CA VAL A 224 -26.68 -16.07 -44.02
C VAL A 224 -26.92 -15.11 -45.18
N ASP A 225 -26.23 -13.98 -45.19
CA ASP A 225 -26.21 -13.07 -46.34
C ASP A 225 -25.62 -13.77 -47.58
N GLU A 226 -25.96 -13.32 -48.80
CA GLU A 226 -25.44 -13.88 -50.06
C GLU A 226 -23.89 -13.91 -50.14
N LYS A 227 -23.21 -12.98 -49.45
CA LYS A 227 -21.74 -12.96 -49.34
C LYS A 227 -21.18 -14.01 -48.36
N LYS A 228 -21.97 -14.42 -47.37
CA LYS A 228 -21.65 -15.49 -46.41
C LYS A 228 -22.02 -16.87 -46.96
N TRP A 229 -22.95 -16.97 -47.91
CA TRP A 229 -23.27 -18.21 -48.64
C TRP A 229 -22.05 -18.82 -49.35
N LYS A 230 -21.20 -18.00 -49.98
CA LYS A 230 -19.93 -18.49 -50.57
C LYS A 230 -18.98 -19.07 -49.53
N LYS A 231 -18.91 -18.45 -48.34
CA LYS A 231 -18.12 -18.95 -47.21
C LYS A 231 -18.72 -20.20 -46.58
N GLU A 232 -20.04 -20.38 -46.68
CA GLU A 232 -20.73 -21.60 -46.25
C GLU A 232 -20.39 -22.77 -47.18
N ALA A 233 -20.39 -22.56 -48.50
CA ALA A 233 -19.98 -23.60 -49.45
C ALA A 233 -18.53 -24.04 -49.23
N GLU A 234 -17.62 -23.10 -48.97
CA GLU A 234 -16.22 -23.38 -48.65
C GLU A 234 -16.06 -24.07 -47.28
N ALA A 235 -16.77 -23.59 -46.25
CA ALA A 235 -16.71 -24.19 -44.91
C ALA A 235 -17.34 -25.58 -44.87
N ASN A 236 -18.40 -25.84 -45.62
CA ASN A 236 -19.06 -27.14 -45.71
C ASN A 236 -18.19 -28.15 -46.49
N ALA A 237 -17.49 -27.70 -47.53
CA ALA A 237 -16.48 -28.51 -48.24
C ALA A 237 -15.31 -28.93 -47.33
N GLU A 238 -14.97 -28.13 -46.32
CA GLU A 238 -13.98 -28.43 -45.28
C GLU A 238 -14.56 -29.19 -44.05
N GLY A 239 -15.84 -29.59 -44.08
CA GLY A 239 -16.52 -30.30 -42.99
C GLY A 239 -16.91 -29.42 -41.79
N GLY A 240 -16.92 -28.11 -41.96
CA GLY A 240 -17.28 -27.11 -40.96
C GLY A 240 -18.74 -26.62 -41.04
N ASN A 241 -19.18 -25.95 -39.98
CA ASN A 241 -20.50 -25.30 -39.88
C ASN A 241 -20.28 -23.78 -39.73
N ILE A 242 -21.14 -22.93 -40.30
CA ILE A 242 -21.08 -21.45 -40.20
C ILE A 242 -21.02 -20.98 -38.74
N ARG A 243 -21.70 -21.67 -37.82
CA ARG A 243 -21.60 -21.35 -36.38
C ARG A 243 -20.20 -21.60 -35.81
N GLY A 244 -19.44 -22.51 -36.42
CA GLY A 244 -18.07 -22.82 -36.08
C GLY A 244 -17.06 -21.74 -36.48
N VAL A 245 -17.33 -20.93 -37.51
CA VAL A 245 -16.37 -19.91 -37.98
C VAL A 245 -16.16 -18.77 -36.96
N SER A 246 -17.21 -18.35 -36.24
CA SER A 246 -17.08 -17.36 -35.16
C SER A 246 -16.19 -17.89 -34.02
N ARG A 247 -16.32 -19.19 -33.71
CA ARG A 247 -15.50 -19.86 -32.68
C ARG A 247 -14.05 -20.00 -33.11
N THR A 248 -13.77 -20.36 -34.37
CA THR A 248 -12.39 -20.47 -34.89
C THR A 248 -11.72 -19.10 -34.91
N GLU A 249 -12.39 -18.07 -35.43
CA GLU A 249 -11.89 -16.69 -35.41
C GLU A 249 -11.58 -16.21 -33.99
N ARG A 250 -12.46 -16.48 -33.02
CA ARG A 250 -12.22 -16.11 -31.62
C ARG A 250 -10.99 -16.80 -31.06
N LYS A 251 -10.84 -18.12 -31.31
CA LYS A 251 -9.65 -18.88 -30.89
C LYS A 251 -8.37 -18.34 -31.54
N GLU A 252 -8.42 -17.96 -32.82
CA GLU A 252 -7.28 -17.36 -33.51
C GLU A 252 -6.90 -16.00 -32.93
N ARG A 253 -7.88 -15.15 -32.59
CA ARG A 253 -7.62 -13.86 -31.91
C ARG A 253 -6.98 -14.07 -30.54
N ILE A 254 -7.41 -15.09 -29.78
CA ILE A 254 -6.81 -15.48 -28.50
C ILE A 254 -5.35 -15.92 -28.69
N LYS A 255 -5.10 -16.88 -29.59
CA LYS A 255 -3.75 -17.36 -29.93
C LYS A 255 -2.83 -16.22 -30.40
N ARG A 256 -3.36 -15.28 -31.17
CA ARG A 256 -2.65 -14.06 -31.62
C ARG A 256 -2.31 -13.15 -30.44
N ASN A 257 -3.22 -12.99 -29.48
CA ASN A 257 -2.97 -12.20 -28.28
C ASN A 257 -1.88 -12.82 -27.40
N GLU A 258 -1.95 -14.13 -27.15
CA GLU A 258 -0.92 -14.88 -26.42
C GLU A 258 0.45 -14.80 -27.11
N ARG A 259 0.49 -14.87 -28.45
CA ARG A 259 1.72 -14.68 -29.22
C ARG A 259 2.29 -13.26 -29.03
N LYS A 260 1.45 -12.23 -29.04
CA LYS A 260 1.86 -10.84 -28.79
C LYS A 260 2.36 -10.63 -27.36
N GLN A 261 1.69 -11.23 -26.37
CA GLN A 261 2.11 -11.22 -24.98
C GLN A 261 3.51 -11.83 -24.83
N ARG A 262 3.72 -13.06 -25.32
CA ARG A 262 5.04 -13.72 -25.29
C ARG A 262 6.12 -12.93 -26.02
N SER A 263 5.78 -12.26 -27.13
CA SER A 263 6.73 -11.40 -27.85
C SER A 263 7.11 -10.15 -27.05
N ASN A 264 6.16 -9.55 -26.34
CA ASN A 264 6.43 -8.42 -25.44
C ASN A 264 7.28 -8.87 -24.23
N GLU A 265 6.96 -10.01 -23.62
CA GLU A 265 7.71 -10.58 -22.48
C GLU A 265 9.17 -10.86 -22.87
N LYS A 266 9.41 -11.44 -24.05
CA LYS A 266 10.75 -11.68 -24.59
C LYS A 266 11.54 -10.38 -24.80
N ARG A 267 10.88 -9.29 -25.19
CA ARG A 267 11.51 -7.95 -25.36
C ARG A 267 11.73 -7.24 -24.03
N SER A 268 10.87 -7.49 -23.04
CA SER A 268 10.98 -6.86 -21.72
C SER A 268 12.01 -7.52 -20.83
N ASN A 269 12.44 -8.76 -21.12
CA ASN A 269 13.40 -9.47 -20.29
C ASN A 269 14.80 -8.83 -20.41
N PRO A 270 15.30 -8.17 -19.34
CA PRO A 270 16.59 -7.47 -19.39
C PRO A 270 17.78 -8.43 -19.53
N ALA A 271 17.63 -9.72 -19.21
CA ALA A 271 18.70 -10.71 -19.33
C ALA A 271 19.11 -11.00 -20.77
N ARG A 272 18.30 -10.61 -21.76
CA ARG A 272 18.56 -10.81 -23.19
C ARG A 272 18.91 -9.51 -23.93
N ALA A 273 18.94 -8.38 -23.21
CA ALA A 273 19.30 -7.07 -23.72
C ALA A 273 20.77 -6.71 -23.44
N LYS A 274 21.54 -7.66 -22.90
CA LYS A 274 23.00 -7.64 -22.84
C LYS A 274 23.56 -8.55 -23.91
#